data_AF-A0A957EYT0-F1
#
_entry.id   AF-A0A957EYT0-F1
#
_cell.length_a   1.000
_cell.length_b   1.000
_cell.length_c   1.000
_cell.angle_alpha   90.00
_cell.angle_beta   90.00
_cell.angle_gamma   90.00
#
_symmetry.space_group_name_H-M   'P 1'
#
loop_
_entity.id
_entity.type
_entity.pdbx_description
1 polymer ?
#
loop_
_entity_poly.entity_id
_entity_poly.type
_entity_poly.pdbx_seq_one_letter_code
_entity_poly.pdbx_strand_id
1 'polypeptide(L)'
;QQTEDATLYTANIGDGSAAPTLTEIYNHATRVPFYLYWSPDNENVTFLSSASNSQMMLQMAATNGERTQVLDIGQPLYWSWAPDGQQLLMHIDGATGLERLSFLTVSGNVVEQGLSYGQTRFQAPAWSPDGSRILLVGETDTAEKGILLTDNEGRLQEVVEPLEEDQVIAFGWASTSDQFAFIVASNPEAGLIGQLVVQGVGENGNRLTIDEPVAAFFWAPDGNQLAYFVPQQPDEPSSSSESPPLVLALRLLEVSSGSKTTLATFQPTPGFVNMISFFDQYQQSATIWSPDSKNLVISGFYQSPNPEILIVSTESNLQPRAISNGLMAYWSWQ
;
A
#
# COMPACT_ATOMS: atom_id res chain seq x y z
N GLN A 1 -25.47 -20.23 11.92
CA GLN A 1 -24.16 -19.57 11.77
C GLN A 1 -24.19 -18.37 12.68
N GLN A 2 -23.38 -18.34 13.74
CA GLN A 2 -23.12 -17.09 14.45
C GLN A 2 -22.46 -16.17 13.44
N THR A 3 -23.14 -15.07 13.07
CA THR A 3 -22.46 -13.93 12.47
C THR A 3 -21.56 -13.38 13.55
N GLU A 4 -20.26 -13.68 13.48
CA GLU A 4 -19.30 -13.00 14.34
C GLU A 4 -19.33 -11.52 13.97
N ASP A 5 -19.59 -10.67 14.97
CA ASP A 5 -19.51 -9.23 14.79
C ASP A 5 -18.09 -8.85 14.38
N ALA A 6 -17.95 -7.92 13.44
CA ALA A 6 -16.66 -7.39 13.06
C ALA A 6 -16.32 -6.20 13.95
N THR A 7 -15.32 -6.36 14.81
CA THR A 7 -14.91 -5.35 15.78
C THR A 7 -13.48 -4.89 15.52
N LEU A 8 -13.24 -3.58 15.57
CA LEU A 8 -11.89 -3.01 15.58
C LEU A 8 -11.57 -2.46 16.96
N TYR A 9 -10.34 -2.71 17.38
CA TYR A 9 -9.78 -2.19 18.61
C TYR A 9 -8.50 -1.43 18.33
N THR A 10 -8.27 -0.37 19.09
CA THR A 10 -6.95 0.25 19.25
C THR A 10 -6.36 -0.17 20.59
N ALA A 11 -5.04 -0.24 20.65
CA ALA A 11 -4.31 -0.63 21.85
C ALA A 11 -3.22 0.38 22.14
N ASN A 12 -3.21 0.96 23.33
CA ASN A 12 -2.05 1.72 23.80
C ASN A 12 -1.08 0.75 24.48
N ILE A 13 0.04 0.50 23.82
CA ILE A 13 1.11 -0.37 24.31
C ILE A 13 2.16 0.57 24.89
N GLY A 14 2.12 0.78 26.22
CA GLY A 14 3.12 1.58 26.94
C GLY A 14 4.51 0.92 26.93
N ASP A 15 5.29 1.09 27.99
CA ASP A 15 6.64 0.50 28.13
C ASP A 15 6.69 -1.05 28.27
N GLY A 16 5.58 -1.74 28.00
CA GLY A 16 5.44 -3.19 28.07
C GLY A 16 5.34 -3.75 29.50
N SER A 17 5.33 -2.91 30.55
CA SER A 17 5.22 -3.36 31.94
C SER A 17 3.80 -3.77 32.35
N ALA A 18 2.78 -3.34 31.60
CA ALA A 18 1.37 -3.65 31.82
C ALA A 18 0.70 -4.19 30.55
N ALA A 19 -0.38 -4.96 30.73
CA ALA A 19 -1.21 -5.39 29.62
C ALA A 19 -1.80 -4.16 28.88
N PRO A 20 -1.87 -4.18 27.54
CA PRO A 20 -2.40 -3.06 26.78
C PRO A 20 -3.87 -2.83 27.10
N THR A 21 -4.26 -1.55 27.17
CA THR A 21 -5.68 -1.19 27.26
C THR A 21 -6.26 -1.19 25.86
N LEU A 22 -7.27 -2.04 25.63
CA LEU A 22 -8.00 -2.10 24.37
C LEU A 22 -9.17 -1.11 24.38
N THR A 23 -9.30 -0.33 23.32
CA THR A 23 -10.43 0.57 23.09
C THR A 23 -11.16 0.11 21.84
N GLU A 24 -12.45 -0.22 21.95
CA GLU A 24 -13.29 -0.53 20.79
C GLU A 24 -13.54 0.77 20.00
N ILE A 25 -13.21 0.76 18.71
CA ILE A 25 -13.38 1.93 17.82
C ILE A 25 -14.44 1.69 16.72
N TYR A 26 -14.80 0.43 16.49
CA TYR A 26 -15.80 0.05 15.51
C TYR A 26 -16.40 -1.31 15.85
N ASN A 27 -17.70 -1.46 15.67
CA ASN A 27 -18.39 -2.73 15.81
C ASN A 27 -19.59 -2.80 14.87
N HIS A 28 -19.64 -3.84 14.04
CA HIS A 28 -20.79 -4.06 13.15
C HIS A 28 -21.00 -5.55 12.84
N ALA A 29 -22.26 -5.99 12.85
CA ALA A 29 -22.61 -7.41 12.67
C ALA A 29 -22.30 -7.98 11.29
N THR A 30 -22.31 -7.14 10.25
CA THR A 30 -22.19 -7.59 8.84
C THR A 30 -21.23 -6.80 7.97
N ARG A 31 -20.69 -5.69 8.47
CA ARG A 31 -19.83 -4.79 7.68
C ARG A 31 -18.41 -4.99 8.18
N VAL A 32 -17.77 -6.00 7.63
CA VAL A 32 -16.39 -6.33 7.98
C VAL A 32 -15.50 -5.21 7.45
N PRO A 33 -14.66 -4.59 8.29
CA PRO A 33 -13.70 -3.59 7.85
C PRO A 33 -12.53 -4.26 7.12
N PHE A 34 -12.03 -3.61 6.08
CA PHE A 34 -10.88 -4.01 5.29
C PHE A 34 -10.15 -2.75 4.77
N TYR A 35 -8.88 -2.86 4.36
CA TYR A 35 -8.01 -1.73 3.99
C TYR A 35 -8.01 -0.59 5.03
N LEU A 36 -7.23 -0.75 6.11
CA LEU A 36 -7.23 0.19 7.23
C LEU A 36 -5.97 1.05 7.23
N TYR A 37 -6.11 2.37 7.38
CA TYR A 37 -4.98 3.30 7.49
C TYR A 37 -5.13 4.19 8.70
N TRP A 38 -4.04 4.34 9.45
CA TRP A 38 -3.93 5.37 10.48
C TRP A 38 -3.81 6.73 9.81
N SER A 39 -4.48 7.72 10.40
CA SER A 39 -4.17 9.12 10.15
C SER A 39 -2.76 9.44 10.68
N PRO A 40 -2.01 10.36 10.05
CA PRO A 40 -0.65 10.71 10.46
C PRO A 40 -0.51 11.19 11.92
N ASP A 41 -1.58 11.75 12.49
CA ASP A 41 -1.63 12.22 13.88
C ASP A 41 -1.98 11.12 14.91
N ASN A 42 -2.37 9.92 14.46
CA ASN A 42 -2.87 8.79 15.27
C ASN A 42 -4.17 9.03 16.01
N GLU A 43 -4.92 10.05 15.64
CA GLU A 43 -6.21 10.33 16.26
C GLU A 43 -7.34 9.54 15.59
N ASN A 44 -7.13 9.07 14.37
CA ASN A 44 -8.13 8.38 13.56
C ASN A 44 -7.59 7.16 12.82
N VAL A 45 -8.47 6.19 12.57
CA VAL A 45 -8.28 5.08 11.64
C VAL A 45 -9.34 5.16 10.56
N THR A 46 -8.92 5.27 9.30
CA THR A 46 -9.78 5.12 8.13
C THR A 46 -9.83 3.68 7.66
N PHE A 47 -10.96 3.22 7.15
CA PHE A 47 -11.11 1.87 6.64
C PHE A 47 -12.25 1.77 5.61
N LEU A 48 -12.18 0.76 4.74
CA LEU A 48 -13.32 0.37 3.90
C LEU A 48 -14.20 -0.65 4.60
N SER A 49 -15.49 -0.61 4.27
CA SER A 49 -16.42 -1.70 4.55
C SER A 49 -17.44 -1.82 3.42
N SER A 50 -18.18 -2.92 3.39
CA SER A 50 -19.26 -3.09 2.42
C SER A 50 -20.40 -2.09 2.65
N ALA A 51 -20.89 -1.51 1.55
CA ALA A 51 -22.12 -0.70 1.51
C ALA A 51 -23.25 -1.47 0.79
N SER A 52 -24.41 -0.83 0.63
CA SER A 52 -25.49 -1.37 -0.22
C SER A 52 -25.08 -1.39 -1.70
N ASN A 53 -25.77 -2.19 -2.52
CA ASN A 53 -25.59 -2.24 -3.98
C ASN A 53 -24.15 -2.53 -4.43
N SER A 54 -23.44 -3.39 -3.68
CA SER A 54 -22.05 -3.78 -3.92
C SER A 54 -21.00 -2.67 -3.77
N GLN A 55 -21.39 -1.44 -3.41
CA GLN A 55 -20.47 -0.33 -3.22
C GLN A 55 -19.58 -0.52 -1.98
N MET A 56 -18.49 0.24 -1.92
CA MET A 56 -17.62 0.35 -0.75
C MET A 56 -17.91 1.67 -0.03
N MET A 57 -17.71 1.66 1.29
CA MET A 57 -17.88 2.82 2.15
C MET A 57 -16.55 3.13 2.82
N LEU A 58 -16.05 4.34 2.61
CA LEU A 58 -14.91 4.86 3.36
C LEU A 58 -15.42 5.43 4.69
N GLN A 59 -14.92 4.88 5.79
CA GLN A 59 -15.25 5.31 7.14
C GLN A 59 -14.00 5.77 7.87
N MET A 60 -14.20 6.62 8.87
CA MET A 60 -13.18 7.08 9.79
C MET A 60 -13.67 6.91 11.22
N ALA A 61 -12.90 6.19 12.04
CA ALA A 61 -13.13 5.99 13.46
C ALA A 61 -12.04 6.68 14.29
N ALA A 62 -12.44 7.44 15.30
CA ALA A 62 -11.52 8.04 16.26
C ALA A 62 -10.90 6.95 17.12
N THR A 63 -9.61 7.08 17.43
CA THR A 63 -8.83 6.04 18.12
C THR A 63 -9.20 5.89 19.58
N ASN A 64 -9.92 6.87 20.13
CA ASN A 64 -10.54 6.85 21.45
C ASN A 64 -11.96 6.24 21.47
N GLY A 65 -12.51 5.85 20.31
CA GLY A 65 -13.84 5.25 20.18
C GLY A 65 -15.02 6.22 20.27
N GLU A 66 -14.78 7.54 20.38
CA GLU A 66 -15.87 8.52 20.58
C GLU A 66 -16.71 8.78 19.32
N ARG A 67 -16.15 8.55 18.12
CA ARG A 67 -16.82 8.86 16.86
C ARG A 67 -16.40 7.91 15.75
N THR A 68 -17.40 7.43 15.02
CA THR A 68 -17.20 6.82 13.70
C THR A 68 -18.12 7.51 12.70
N GLN A 69 -17.59 7.89 11.54
CA GLN A 69 -18.35 8.56 10.49
C GLN A 69 -18.05 7.99 9.12
N VAL A 70 -19.06 8.06 8.25
CA VAL A 70 -18.92 7.78 6.82
C VAL A 70 -18.36 9.02 6.14
N LEU A 71 -17.24 8.87 5.47
CA LEU A 71 -16.61 9.94 4.69
C LEU A 71 -17.14 9.95 3.26
N ASP A 72 -17.28 8.77 2.66
CA ASP A 72 -17.77 8.64 1.30
C ASP A 72 -18.23 7.21 0.94
N ILE A 73 -18.88 7.07 -0.22
CA ILE A 73 -19.35 5.81 -0.80
C ILE A 73 -19.03 5.77 -2.30
N GLY A 74 -18.41 4.69 -2.76
CA GLY A 74 -18.06 4.50 -4.17
C GLY A 74 -17.49 3.12 -4.45
N GLN A 75 -17.18 2.83 -5.71
CA GLN A 75 -16.51 1.58 -6.08
C GLN A 75 -15.90 1.67 -7.49
N PRO A 76 -14.63 1.25 -7.67
CA PRO A 76 -13.61 1.12 -6.62
C PRO A 76 -13.30 2.48 -5.96
N LEU A 77 -12.74 2.45 -4.74
CA LEU A 77 -12.49 3.63 -3.90
C LEU A 77 -11.08 3.55 -3.34
N TYR A 78 -10.25 4.56 -3.61
CA TYR A 78 -8.90 4.71 -3.10
C TYR A 78 -8.72 6.05 -2.42
N TRP A 79 -7.84 6.10 -1.42
CA TRP A 79 -7.52 7.34 -0.73
C TRP A 79 -6.10 7.33 -0.17
N SER A 80 -5.59 8.53 0.10
CA SER A 80 -4.33 8.76 0.78
C SER A 80 -4.44 9.96 1.69
N TRP A 81 -3.88 9.86 2.89
CA TRP A 81 -3.83 10.95 3.85
C TRP A 81 -2.84 12.03 3.42
N ALA A 82 -3.27 13.28 3.51
CA ALA A 82 -2.33 14.39 3.59
C ALA A 82 -1.57 14.29 4.94
N PRO A 83 -0.27 14.63 4.99
CA PRO A 83 0.52 14.53 6.23
C PRO A 83 0.03 15.40 7.38
N ASP A 84 -0.82 16.40 7.10
CA ASP A 84 -1.44 17.24 8.12
C ASP A 84 -2.55 16.53 8.91
N GLY A 85 -3.01 15.35 8.46
CA GLY A 85 -4.09 14.60 9.09
C GLY A 85 -5.49 15.20 8.90
N GLN A 86 -5.63 16.23 8.07
CA GLN A 86 -6.90 16.97 7.91
C GLN A 86 -7.57 16.72 6.56
N GLN A 87 -6.83 16.20 5.59
CA GLN A 87 -7.34 15.96 4.23
C GLN A 87 -7.02 14.56 3.74
N LEU A 88 -7.90 14.05 2.89
CA LEU A 88 -7.67 12.88 2.06
C LEU A 88 -7.62 13.29 0.61
N LEU A 89 -6.67 12.78 -0.15
CA LEU A 89 -6.82 12.70 -1.59
C LEU A 89 -7.57 11.42 -1.91
N MET A 90 -8.64 11.52 -2.69
CA MET A 90 -9.55 10.42 -2.97
C MET A 90 -9.72 10.23 -4.47
N HIS A 91 -9.77 8.96 -4.89
CA HIS A 91 -10.11 8.54 -6.23
C HIS A 91 -11.25 7.52 -6.20
N ILE A 92 -12.32 7.79 -6.94
CA ILE A 92 -13.41 6.85 -7.21
C ILE A 92 -13.47 6.63 -8.72
N ASP A 93 -13.45 5.38 -9.15
CA ASP A 93 -13.55 5.03 -10.57
C ASP A 93 -15.03 4.88 -10.98
N GLY A 94 -15.32 5.14 -12.26
CA GLY A 94 -16.64 5.42 -12.82
C GLY A 94 -17.59 4.24 -12.99
N ALA A 95 -17.39 3.11 -12.29
CA ALA A 95 -18.28 1.94 -12.41
C ALA A 95 -19.76 2.27 -12.05
N THR A 96 -19.98 3.35 -11.30
CA THR A 96 -21.30 3.89 -10.93
C THR A 96 -21.67 5.20 -11.66
N GLY A 97 -20.83 5.65 -12.61
CA GLY A 97 -20.98 6.94 -13.31
C GLY A 97 -20.60 8.17 -12.47
N LEU A 98 -19.91 7.96 -11.34
CA LEU A 98 -19.48 9.00 -10.40
C LEU A 98 -17.94 9.00 -10.25
N GLU A 99 -17.23 8.96 -11.38
CA GLU A 99 -15.77 9.04 -11.34
C GLU A 99 -15.33 10.42 -10.83
N ARG A 100 -14.42 10.42 -9.86
CA ARG A 100 -13.89 11.65 -9.29
C ARG A 100 -12.50 11.45 -8.71
N LEU A 101 -11.71 12.52 -8.84
CA LEU A 101 -10.46 12.72 -8.13
C LEU A 101 -10.60 14.03 -7.37
N SER A 102 -10.46 13.99 -6.05
CA SER A 102 -10.81 15.13 -5.19
C SER A 102 -10.05 15.13 -3.88
N PHE A 103 -9.84 16.32 -3.32
CA PHE A 103 -9.53 16.48 -1.91
C PHE A 103 -10.81 16.38 -1.08
N LEU A 104 -10.71 15.66 0.04
CA LEU A 104 -11.74 15.57 1.06
C LEU A 104 -11.18 16.13 2.36
N THR A 105 -11.65 17.31 2.78
CA THR A 105 -11.33 17.85 4.10
C THR A 105 -12.22 17.15 5.14
N VAL A 106 -11.61 16.54 6.15
CA VAL A 106 -12.31 15.72 7.15
C VAL A 106 -12.31 16.31 8.56
N SER A 107 -11.65 17.46 8.75
CA SER A 107 -11.62 18.24 9.98
C SER A 107 -12.99 18.91 10.24
N GLY A 108 -13.94 18.17 10.80
CA GLY A 108 -15.28 18.65 11.12
C GLY A 108 -16.35 18.17 10.15
N ASN A 109 -16.89 19.07 9.32
CA ASN A 109 -17.79 18.70 8.22
C ASN A 109 -16.96 18.26 7.02
N VAL A 110 -17.41 17.20 6.37
CA VAL A 110 -16.77 16.69 5.15
C VAL A 110 -16.99 17.68 4.00
N VAL A 111 -15.90 18.18 3.41
CA VAL A 111 -15.93 19.11 2.27
C VAL A 111 -15.10 18.54 1.13
N GLU A 112 -15.68 18.48 -0.06
CA GLU A 112 -15.06 17.93 -1.27
C GLU A 112 -14.62 19.06 -2.21
N GLN A 113 -13.40 18.96 -2.73
CA GLN A 113 -12.85 19.83 -3.78
C GLN A 113 -12.30 18.96 -4.92
N GLY A 114 -12.91 19.04 -6.10
CA GLY A 114 -12.49 18.27 -7.28
C GLY A 114 -11.17 18.75 -7.89
N LEU A 115 -10.41 17.81 -8.44
CA LEU A 115 -9.22 18.06 -9.26
C LEU A 115 -9.58 17.97 -10.75
N SER A 116 -8.94 18.81 -11.57
CA SER A 116 -9.21 18.92 -13.01
C SER A 116 -8.24 18.06 -13.83
N TYR A 117 -8.30 16.73 -13.63
CA TYR A 117 -7.58 15.76 -14.45
C TYR A 117 -8.59 14.75 -15.00
N GLY A 118 -8.40 14.35 -16.26
CA GLY A 118 -9.16 13.25 -16.84
C GLY A 118 -8.87 11.95 -16.10
N GLN A 119 -9.89 11.14 -15.91
CA GLN A 119 -9.83 9.97 -15.04
C GLN A 119 -9.18 8.80 -15.78
N THR A 120 -8.38 8.05 -15.03
CA THR A 120 -7.77 6.79 -15.49
C THR A 120 -8.20 5.68 -14.56
N ARG A 121 -8.25 4.44 -15.06
CA ARG A 121 -8.73 3.31 -14.28
C ARG A 121 -7.87 3.07 -13.04
N PHE A 122 -8.55 2.72 -11.94
CA PHE A 122 -8.03 1.86 -10.87
C PHE A 122 -6.63 2.19 -10.34
N GLN A 123 -6.46 3.21 -9.49
CA GLN A 123 -5.17 3.52 -8.84
C GLN A 123 -5.34 4.28 -7.52
N ALA A 124 -4.48 3.98 -6.54
CA ALA A 124 -4.35 4.76 -5.32
C ALA A 124 -3.48 6.01 -5.53
N PRO A 125 -3.99 7.22 -5.21
CA PRO A 125 -3.15 8.41 -5.20
C PRO A 125 -2.19 8.39 -4.00
N ALA A 126 -1.15 9.23 -4.02
CA ALA A 126 -0.18 9.30 -2.92
C ALA A 126 0.35 10.71 -2.65
N TRP A 127 0.20 11.15 -1.40
CA TRP A 127 0.88 12.34 -0.89
C TRP A 127 2.35 12.06 -0.60
N SER A 128 3.22 13.05 -0.85
CA SER A 128 4.58 13.02 -0.33
C SER A 128 4.54 13.15 1.21
N PRO A 129 5.46 12.51 1.95
CA PRO A 129 5.48 12.59 3.42
C PRO A 129 5.64 14.00 3.98
N ASP A 130 6.27 14.91 3.24
CA ASP A 130 6.38 16.33 3.59
C ASP A 130 5.15 17.18 3.22
N GLY A 131 4.18 16.59 2.50
CA GLY A 131 2.92 17.21 2.11
C GLY A 131 3.05 18.24 0.99
N SER A 132 4.23 18.38 0.37
CA SER A 132 4.47 19.38 -0.66
C SER A 132 4.05 18.94 -2.05
N ARG A 133 3.88 17.63 -2.28
CA ARG A 133 3.59 17.05 -3.60
C ARG A 133 2.63 15.87 -3.53
N ILE A 134 2.09 15.54 -4.69
CA ILE A 134 1.19 14.42 -4.89
C ILE A 134 1.61 13.66 -6.15
N LEU A 135 1.56 12.34 -6.08
CA LEU A 135 1.52 11.45 -7.24
C LEU A 135 0.09 11.01 -7.49
N LEU A 136 -0.35 11.15 -8.73
CA LEU A 136 -1.66 10.68 -9.19
C LEU A 136 -1.54 10.16 -10.62
N VAL A 137 -2.42 9.26 -11.03
CA VAL A 137 -2.58 8.92 -12.45
C VAL A 137 -3.72 9.75 -13.01
N GLY A 138 -3.52 10.33 -14.17
CA GLY A 138 -4.53 11.16 -14.81
C GLY A 138 -4.22 11.48 -16.25
N GLU A 139 -5.22 12.04 -16.93
CA GLU A 139 -5.09 12.63 -18.26
C GLU A 139 -5.05 14.15 -18.13
N THR A 140 -4.05 14.78 -18.75
CA THR A 140 -3.90 16.23 -18.80
C THR A 140 -4.84 16.87 -19.83
N ASP A 141 -4.99 18.19 -19.80
CA ASP A 141 -5.79 18.94 -20.79
C ASP A 141 -5.28 18.77 -22.24
N THR A 142 -4.03 18.35 -22.42
CA THR A 142 -3.43 18.04 -23.73
C THR A 142 -3.63 16.58 -24.16
N ALA A 143 -4.49 15.84 -23.46
CA ALA A 143 -4.78 14.41 -23.67
C ALA A 143 -3.56 13.48 -23.47
N GLU A 144 -2.59 13.91 -22.66
CA GLU A 144 -1.47 13.06 -22.24
C GLU A 144 -1.84 12.34 -20.94
N LYS A 145 -1.84 10.99 -20.98
CA LYS A 145 -2.07 10.12 -19.83
C LYS A 145 -0.74 9.75 -19.20
N GLY A 146 -0.66 9.79 -17.88
CA GLY A 146 0.60 9.45 -17.21
C GLY A 146 0.52 9.38 -15.70
N ILE A 147 1.64 9.01 -15.09
CA ILE A 147 1.93 9.33 -13.69
C ILE A 147 2.22 10.83 -13.63
N LEU A 148 1.37 11.57 -12.94
CA LEU A 148 1.46 13.02 -12.80
C LEU A 148 2.01 13.36 -11.42
N LEU A 149 3.02 14.22 -11.40
CA LEU A 149 3.51 14.87 -10.19
C LEU A 149 2.88 16.26 -10.11
N THR A 150 2.16 16.52 -9.01
CA THR A 150 1.55 17.83 -8.75
C THR A 150 2.10 18.43 -7.47
N ASP A 151 1.85 19.72 -7.27
CA ASP A 151 1.95 20.31 -5.93
C ASP A 151 0.78 19.87 -5.02
N ASN A 152 0.82 20.32 -3.77
CA ASN A 152 -0.17 20.06 -2.73
C ASN A 152 -1.56 20.67 -3.02
N GLU A 153 -1.70 21.55 -4.01
CA GLU A 153 -3.01 22.04 -4.47
C GLU A 153 -3.52 21.30 -5.72
N GLY A 154 -2.79 20.29 -6.19
CA GLY A 154 -3.16 19.52 -7.38
C GLY A 154 -2.85 20.24 -8.69
N ARG A 155 -1.87 21.16 -8.71
CA ARG A 155 -1.41 21.80 -9.95
C ARG A 155 -0.24 21.02 -10.55
N LEU A 156 -0.34 20.71 -11.84
CA LEU A 156 0.64 19.87 -12.56
C LEU A 156 2.04 20.51 -12.51
N GLN A 157 3.03 19.72 -12.09
CA GLN A 157 4.45 20.08 -12.13
C GLN A 157 5.16 19.32 -13.25
N GLU A 158 4.91 18.02 -13.37
CA GLU A 158 5.63 17.11 -14.28
C GLU A 158 4.76 15.91 -14.66
N VAL A 159 4.90 15.44 -15.90
CA VAL A 159 4.45 14.10 -16.33
C VAL A 159 5.64 13.16 -16.19
N VAL A 160 5.63 12.34 -15.14
CA VAL A 160 6.76 11.49 -14.72
C VAL A 160 6.96 10.31 -15.67
N GLU A 161 5.87 9.68 -16.06
CA GLU A 161 5.86 8.52 -16.94
C GLU A 161 4.60 8.57 -17.80
N PRO A 162 4.72 8.75 -19.12
CA PRO A 162 3.59 8.59 -20.04
C PRO A 162 3.09 7.15 -20.01
N LEU A 163 1.78 6.96 -20.06
CA LEU A 163 1.15 5.65 -19.97
C LEU A 163 0.39 5.31 -21.25
N GLU A 164 0.44 4.02 -21.60
CA GLU A 164 -0.43 3.44 -22.61
C GLU A 164 -1.80 3.05 -22.02
N GLU A 165 -2.76 2.72 -22.87
CA GLU A 165 -4.09 2.31 -22.44
C GLU A 165 -4.03 0.98 -21.65
N ASP A 166 -4.85 0.88 -20.59
CA ASP A 166 -5.02 -0.30 -19.75
C ASP A 166 -3.78 -0.79 -18.96
N GLN A 167 -2.73 0.03 -18.79
CA GLN A 167 -1.62 -0.32 -17.89
C GLN A 167 -2.03 -0.26 -16.41
N VAL A 168 -1.50 -1.18 -15.60
CA VAL A 168 -1.66 -1.16 -14.14
C VAL A 168 -0.42 -0.54 -13.52
N ILE A 169 -0.62 0.43 -12.63
CA ILE A 169 0.45 1.15 -11.97
C ILE A 169 0.41 0.85 -10.46
N ALA A 170 1.52 1.08 -9.78
CA ALA A 170 1.53 1.37 -8.36
C ALA A 170 2.72 2.26 -8.07
N PHE A 171 2.60 3.24 -7.17
CA PHE A 171 3.70 4.10 -6.78
C PHE A 171 3.68 4.40 -5.29
N GLY A 172 4.84 4.78 -4.75
CA GLY A 172 5.01 5.07 -3.33
C GLY A 172 6.21 5.97 -3.10
N TRP A 173 6.06 6.90 -2.16
CA TRP A 173 7.09 7.85 -1.77
C TRP A 173 8.09 7.25 -0.79
N ALA A 174 9.36 7.64 -0.91
CA ALA A 174 10.33 7.47 0.18
C ALA A 174 9.96 8.42 1.33
N SER A 175 10.26 8.02 2.58
CA SER A 175 10.01 8.83 3.79
C SER A 175 10.68 10.21 3.75
N THR A 176 11.76 10.33 3.00
CA THR A 176 12.55 11.56 2.78
C THR A 176 11.88 12.57 1.84
N SER A 177 10.83 12.19 1.12
CA SER A 177 10.09 13.03 0.15
C SER A 177 10.88 13.53 -1.06
N ASP A 178 12.15 13.17 -1.20
CA ASP A 178 13.01 13.56 -2.32
C ASP A 178 13.03 12.52 -3.46
N GLN A 179 12.44 11.34 -3.22
CA GLN A 179 12.38 10.23 -4.17
C GLN A 179 11.06 9.47 -4.02
N PHE A 180 10.67 8.80 -5.11
CA PHE A 180 9.55 7.89 -5.14
C PHE A 180 9.88 6.70 -6.03
N ALA A 181 9.09 5.63 -5.91
CA ALA A 181 9.21 4.46 -6.75
C ALA A 181 7.87 4.13 -7.37
N PHE A 182 7.89 3.48 -8.54
CA PHE A 182 6.69 3.04 -9.21
C PHE A 182 6.92 1.75 -10.01
N ILE A 183 5.85 0.99 -10.19
CA ILE A 183 5.76 -0.16 -11.08
C ILE A 183 4.78 0.19 -12.19
N VAL A 184 5.16 -0.08 -13.44
CA VAL A 184 4.23 -0.11 -14.57
C VAL A 184 4.16 -1.54 -15.09
N ALA A 185 2.97 -2.13 -15.03
CA ALA A 185 2.67 -3.46 -15.56
C ALA A 185 1.95 -3.34 -16.91
N SER A 186 2.58 -3.88 -17.95
CA SER A 186 2.06 -3.82 -19.32
C SER A 186 0.91 -4.79 -19.60
N ASN A 187 0.71 -5.81 -18.75
CA ASN A 187 -0.39 -6.77 -18.91
C ASN A 187 -1.35 -6.68 -17.70
N PRO A 188 -2.46 -5.94 -17.81
CA PRO A 188 -3.43 -5.80 -16.71
C PRO A 188 -4.07 -7.13 -16.28
N GLU A 189 -4.20 -8.11 -17.20
CA GLU A 189 -4.78 -9.42 -16.87
C GLU A 189 -3.88 -10.24 -15.95
N ALA A 190 -2.57 -9.97 -15.94
CA ALA A 190 -1.60 -10.61 -15.06
C ALA A 190 -1.51 -9.93 -13.68
N GLY A 191 -2.22 -8.82 -13.47
CA GLY A 191 -2.12 -7.98 -12.27
C GLY A 191 -0.89 -7.09 -12.26
N LEU A 192 -0.55 -6.55 -11.08
CA LEU A 192 0.62 -5.69 -10.90
C LEU A 192 1.91 -6.54 -10.87
N ILE A 193 2.42 -6.90 -12.05
CA ILE A 193 3.77 -7.45 -12.22
C ILE A 193 4.44 -6.68 -13.34
N GLY A 194 5.50 -5.94 -13.01
CA GLY A 194 6.09 -5.01 -13.96
C GLY A 194 7.50 -4.58 -13.58
N GLN A 195 8.00 -3.59 -14.33
CA GLN A 195 9.30 -3.01 -14.07
C GLN A 195 9.19 -2.02 -12.92
N LEU A 196 10.05 -2.18 -11.91
CA LEU A 196 10.20 -1.21 -10.83
C LEU A 196 11.18 -0.11 -11.24
N VAL A 197 10.77 1.14 -11.03
CA VAL A 197 11.59 2.34 -11.23
C VAL A 197 11.67 3.11 -9.93
N VAL A 198 12.86 3.55 -9.54
CA VAL A 198 13.09 4.52 -8.47
C VAL A 198 13.54 5.83 -9.11
N GLN A 199 12.88 6.93 -8.74
CA GLN A 199 13.02 8.23 -9.38
C GLN A 199 13.17 9.32 -8.31
N GLY A 200 14.20 10.15 -8.46
CA GLY A 200 14.34 11.40 -7.72
C GLY A 200 13.41 12.49 -8.24
N VAL A 201 12.98 13.37 -7.34
CA VAL A 201 12.07 14.48 -7.67
C VAL A 201 12.77 15.54 -8.54
N GLY A 202 12.07 15.99 -9.58
CA GLY A 202 12.47 17.06 -10.47
C GLY A 202 13.29 16.58 -11.68
N GLU A 203 13.44 17.47 -12.68
CA GLU A 203 13.99 17.15 -14.01
C GLU A 203 15.38 16.49 -14.03
N ASN A 204 16.17 16.66 -12.96
CA ASN A 204 17.52 16.09 -12.83
C ASN A 204 17.60 15.00 -11.76
N GLY A 205 16.46 14.49 -11.31
CA GLY A 205 16.38 13.39 -10.35
C GLY A 205 17.00 12.11 -10.93
N ASN A 206 17.79 11.41 -10.13
CA ASN A 206 18.35 10.13 -10.54
C ASN A 206 17.23 9.13 -10.83
N ARG A 207 17.38 8.38 -11.93
CA ARG A 207 16.45 7.31 -12.31
C ARG A 207 17.18 5.97 -12.28
N LEU A 208 16.64 5.02 -11.52
CA LEU A 208 17.14 3.66 -11.42
C LEU A 208 16.04 2.69 -11.83
N THR A 209 16.33 1.85 -12.82
CA THR A 209 15.40 0.86 -13.35
C THR A 209 15.82 -0.54 -12.95
N ILE A 210 14.86 -1.32 -12.42
CA ILE A 210 15.07 -2.70 -11.97
C ILE A 210 14.51 -3.66 -13.02
N ASP A 211 15.40 -4.35 -13.73
CA ASP A 211 15.06 -5.35 -14.74
C ASP A 211 14.71 -6.72 -14.12
N GLU A 212 13.66 -6.74 -13.29
CA GLU A 212 13.04 -7.94 -12.70
C GLU A 212 11.51 -7.78 -12.73
N PRO A 213 10.73 -8.88 -12.81
CA PRO A 213 9.27 -8.82 -12.77
C PRO A 213 8.80 -8.58 -11.33
N VAL A 214 8.75 -7.32 -10.91
CA VAL A 214 8.42 -6.94 -9.53
C VAL A 214 6.90 -6.94 -9.32
N ALA A 215 6.45 -7.61 -8.26
CA ALA A 215 5.03 -7.70 -7.89
C ALA A 215 4.61 -6.67 -6.83
N ALA A 216 5.54 -6.21 -5.99
CA ALA A 216 5.31 -5.20 -4.95
C ALA A 216 6.65 -4.68 -4.41
N PHE A 217 6.65 -3.48 -3.82
CA PHE A 217 7.82 -2.90 -3.15
C PHE A 217 7.45 -2.12 -1.89
N PHE A 218 8.33 -2.06 -0.90
CA PHE A 218 8.11 -1.29 0.33
C PHE A 218 9.37 -0.52 0.66
N TRP A 219 9.24 0.80 0.77
CA TRP A 219 10.31 1.67 1.25
C TRP A 219 10.63 1.37 2.72
N ALA A 220 11.92 1.29 3.04
CA ALA A 220 12.36 1.27 4.42
C ALA A 220 12.10 2.66 5.07
N PRO A 221 11.84 2.73 6.38
CA PRO A 221 11.65 3.99 7.09
C PRO A 221 12.79 5.00 6.93
N ASP A 222 14.02 4.53 6.71
CA ASP A 222 15.19 5.39 6.46
C ASP A 222 15.20 6.08 5.08
N GLY A 223 14.33 5.66 4.15
CA GLY A 223 14.24 6.20 2.79
C GLY A 223 15.38 5.80 1.84
N ASN A 224 16.36 5.01 2.28
CA ASN A 224 17.54 4.63 1.48
C ASN A 224 17.44 3.22 0.90
N GLN A 225 16.57 2.39 1.48
CA GLN A 225 16.40 0.99 1.10
C GLN A 225 14.98 0.72 0.62
N LEU A 226 14.88 -0.26 -0.27
CA LEU A 226 13.60 -0.75 -0.78
C LEU A 226 13.58 -2.27 -0.78
N ALA A 227 12.60 -2.86 -0.09
CA ALA A 227 12.30 -4.27 -0.16
C ALA A 227 11.35 -4.52 -1.33
N TYR A 228 11.60 -5.49 -2.19
CA TYR A 228 10.69 -5.82 -3.29
C TYR A 228 10.54 -7.31 -3.51
N PHE A 229 9.39 -7.70 -4.06
CA PHE A 229 9.00 -9.10 -4.23
C PHE A 229 9.00 -9.48 -5.70
N VAL A 230 9.69 -10.58 -6.02
CA VAL A 230 9.80 -11.11 -7.37
C VAL A 230 9.22 -12.53 -7.41
N PRO A 231 8.14 -12.80 -8.16
CA PRO A 231 7.66 -14.15 -8.40
C PRO A 231 8.74 -15.02 -9.02
N GLN A 232 8.97 -16.19 -8.43
CA GLN A 232 9.94 -17.16 -8.94
C GLN A 232 9.24 -18.13 -9.88
N GLN A 233 9.86 -18.38 -11.03
CA GLN A 233 9.44 -19.48 -11.88
C GLN A 233 9.96 -20.81 -11.28
N PRO A 234 9.19 -21.90 -11.40
CA PRO A 234 9.71 -23.22 -11.07
C PRO A 234 10.91 -23.56 -11.97
N ASP A 235 11.95 -24.17 -11.41
CA ASP A 235 13.14 -24.58 -12.16
C ASP A 235 12.84 -25.65 -13.24
N GLU A 236 11.76 -26.42 -13.09
CA GLU A 236 11.33 -27.46 -14.01
C GLU A 236 9.81 -27.37 -14.25
N PRO A 237 9.32 -27.47 -15.50
CA PRO A 237 7.88 -27.58 -15.76
C PRO A 237 7.33 -28.82 -15.05
N SER A 238 6.32 -28.63 -14.21
CA SER A 238 5.70 -29.76 -13.49
C SER A 238 5.08 -30.73 -14.49
N SER A 239 5.36 -32.02 -14.33
CA SER A 239 4.67 -33.09 -15.07
C SER A 239 3.27 -33.39 -14.52
N SER A 240 2.87 -32.73 -13.43
CA SER A 240 1.55 -32.78 -12.83
C SER A 240 0.58 -31.80 -13.52
N SER A 241 -0.71 -32.14 -13.52
CA SER A 241 -1.77 -31.23 -13.97
C SER A 241 -2.05 -30.07 -13.00
N GLU A 242 -1.35 -30.03 -11.86
CA GLU A 242 -1.49 -28.98 -10.86
C GLU A 242 -0.48 -27.87 -11.14
N SER A 243 -0.96 -26.63 -11.12
CA SER A 243 -0.09 -25.47 -11.20
C SER A 243 0.82 -25.43 -9.96
N PRO A 244 2.14 -25.19 -10.13
CA PRO A 244 3.06 -25.10 -9.01
C PRO A 244 2.64 -23.97 -8.06
N PRO A 245 2.90 -24.09 -6.75
CA PRO A 245 2.60 -23.03 -5.81
C PRO A 245 3.40 -21.77 -6.15
N LEU A 246 2.80 -20.60 -5.90
CA LEU A 246 3.52 -19.32 -6.00
C LEU A 246 4.68 -19.31 -5.01
N VAL A 247 5.87 -18.96 -5.51
CA VAL A 247 7.06 -18.72 -4.69
C VAL A 247 7.50 -17.29 -4.94
N LEU A 248 7.82 -16.55 -3.87
CA LEU A 248 8.33 -15.19 -3.94
C LEU A 248 9.77 -15.14 -3.46
N ALA A 249 10.62 -14.39 -4.17
CA ALA A 249 11.90 -13.93 -3.64
C ALA A 249 11.71 -12.52 -3.06
N LEU A 250 12.11 -12.35 -1.80
CA LEU A 250 12.28 -11.05 -1.16
C LEU A 250 13.68 -10.53 -1.48
N ARG A 251 13.73 -9.41 -2.19
CA ARG A 251 14.94 -8.69 -2.55
C ARG A 251 15.05 -7.41 -1.73
N LEU A 252 16.29 -6.98 -1.50
CA LEU A 252 16.66 -5.70 -0.92
C LEU A 252 17.44 -4.90 -1.97
N LEU A 253 17.00 -3.68 -2.22
CA LEU A 253 17.67 -2.69 -3.04
C LEU A 253 18.26 -1.60 -2.15
N GLU A 254 19.55 -1.34 -2.30
CA GLU A 254 20.20 -0.15 -1.76
C GLU A 254 20.21 0.95 -2.82
N VAL A 255 19.40 1.99 -2.62
CA VAL A 255 19.04 2.95 -3.68
C VAL A 255 20.25 3.74 -4.18
N SER A 256 21.12 4.16 -3.25
CA SER A 256 22.31 4.96 -3.56
C SER A 256 23.30 4.25 -4.51
N SER A 257 23.42 2.93 -4.37
CA SER A 257 24.38 2.11 -5.13
C SER A 257 23.74 1.30 -6.26
N GLY A 258 22.41 1.14 -6.23
CA GLY A 258 21.68 0.21 -7.08
C GLY A 258 21.98 -1.27 -6.78
N SER A 259 22.65 -1.56 -5.66
CA SER A 259 23.02 -2.92 -5.26
C SER A 259 21.79 -3.71 -4.82
N LYS A 260 21.71 -4.97 -5.26
CA LYS A 260 20.56 -5.85 -5.02
C LYS A 260 21.00 -7.13 -4.34
N THR A 261 20.32 -7.51 -3.26
CA THR A 261 20.57 -8.76 -2.51
C THR A 261 19.26 -9.50 -2.28
N THR A 262 19.23 -10.82 -2.42
CA THR A 262 18.07 -11.61 -1.97
C THR A 262 18.20 -11.99 -0.51
N LEU A 263 17.16 -11.66 0.27
CA LEU A 263 17.10 -11.93 1.70
C LEU A 263 16.41 -13.26 1.99
N ALA A 264 15.38 -13.62 1.22
CA ALA A 264 14.61 -14.84 1.43
C ALA A 264 13.91 -15.32 0.15
N THR A 265 13.65 -16.61 0.06
CA THR A 265 12.74 -17.21 -0.92
C THR A 265 11.74 -18.09 -0.16
N PHE A 266 10.45 -17.88 -0.39
CA PHE A 266 9.39 -18.51 0.42
C PHE A 266 8.08 -18.66 -0.35
N GLN A 267 7.22 -19.56 0.13
CA GLN A 267 5.83 -19.65 -0.32
C GLN A 267 4.97 -18.75 0.58
N PRO A 268 4.32 -17.70 0.06
CA PRO A 268 3.50 -16.79 0.87
C PRO A 268 2.22 -17.45 1.39
N THR A 269 1.69 -16.97 2.52
CA THR A 269 0.33 -17.33 2.96
C THR A 269 -0.71 -16.70 2.02
N PRO A 270 -1.95 -17.23 1.95
CA PRO A 270 -3.01 -16.60 1.16
C PRO A 270 -3.27 -15.14 1.55
N GLY A 271 -3.16 -14.80 2.84
CA GLY A 271 -3.27 -13.42 3.32
C GLY A 271 -2.16 -12.53 2.76
N PHE A 272 -0.91 -13.01 2.78
CA PHE A 272 0.22 -12.30 2.20
C PHE A 272 0.10 -12.13 0.69
N VAL A 273 -0.39 -13.14 -0.04
CA VAL A 273 -0.70 -13.02 -1.47
C VAL A 273 -1.72 -11.91 -1.70
N ASN A 274 -2.80 -11.87 -0.92
CA ASN A 274 -3.82 -10.83 -1.04
C ASN A 274 -3.23 -9.42 -0.84
N MET A 275 -2.30 -9.26 0.12
CA MET A 275 -1.61 -7.99 0.32
C MET A 275 -0.76 -7.58 -0.89
N ILE A 276 -0.04 -8.51 -1.50
CA ILE A 276 0.80 -8.25 -2.69
C ILE A 276 -0.09 -7.96 -3.92
N SER A 277 -1.21 -8.68 -4.09
CA SER A 277 -2.12 -8.49 -5.22
C SER A 277 -2.83 -7.14 -5.23
N PHE A 278 -3.03 -6.54 -4.05
CA PHE A 278 -3.60 -5.20 -3.88
C PHE A 278 -2.58 -4.26 -3.23
N PHE A 279 -1.32 -4.40 -3.65
CA PHE A 279 -0.19 -3.66 -3.11
C PHE A 279 -0.40 -2.15 -3.12
N ASP A 280 -0.93 -1.61 -4.21
CA ASP A 280 -1.22 -0.19 -4.41
C ASP A 280 -2.06 0.40 -3.28
N GLN A 281 -3.02 -0.37 -2.76
CA GLN A 281 -3.80 -0.04 -1.57
C GLN A 281 -3.00 -0.36 -0.31
N TYR A 282 -2.61 -1.62 -0.12
CA TYR A 282 -2.07 -2.08 1.15
C TYR A 282 -0.77 -1.40 1.56
N GLN A 283 0.06 -0.90 0.63
CA GLN A 283 1.35 -0.28 0.94
C GLN A 283 1.26 0.88 1.94
N GLN A 284 0.13 1.59 2.00
CA GLN A 284 -0.07 2.68 2.97
C GLN A 284 -0.45 2.17 4.38
N SER A 285 -0.84 0.89 4.51
CA SER A 285 -1.28 0.25 5.77
C SER A 285 -0.32 -0.81 6.29
N ALA A 286 0.39 -1.47 5.37
CA ALA A 286 1.22 -2.63 5.62
C ALA A 286 2.66 -2.19 5.89
N THR A 287 2.97 -2.00 7.15
CA THR A 287 4.31 -1.73 7.67
C THR A 287 5.08 -3.04 7.80
N ILE A 288 5.62 -3.56 6.69
CA ILE A 288 6.42 -4.79 6.74
C ILE A 288 7.84 -4.54 7.27
N TRP A 289 8.30 -3.30 7.29
CA TRP A 289 9.60 -2.88 7.80
C TRP A 289 9.56 -2.60 9.29
N SER A 290 10.60 -3.00 10.01
CA SER A 290 10.83 -2.52 11.38
C SER A 290 11.13 -1.02 11.37
N PRO A 291 10.73 -0.27 12.42
CA PRO A 291 10.97 1.18 12.52
C PRO A 291 12.44 1.59 12.35
N ASP A 292 13.36 0.73 12.77
CA ASP A 292 14.80 0.96 12.65
C ASP A 292 15.40 0.58 11.27
N SER A 293 14.56 0.18 10.31
CA SER A 293 14.94 -0.23 8.95
C SER A 293 15.86 -1.45 8.87
N LYS A 294 15.95 -2.27 9.93
CA LYS A 294 16.88 -3.41 9.97
C LYS A 294 16.24 -4.74 9.65
N ASN A 295 14.93 -4.86 9.82
CA ASN A 295 14.22 -6.12 9.69
C ASN A 295 12.93 -5.94 8.89
N LEU A 296 12.48 -7.05 8.31
CA LEU A 296 11.23 -7.19 7.61
C LEU A 296 10.40 -8.29 8.28
N VAL A 297 9.08 -8.16 8.27
CA VAL A 297 8.15 -9.24 8.60
C VAL A 297 7.49 -9.75 7.32
N ILE A 298 7.51 -11.07 7.13
CA ILE A 298 6.78 -11.74 6.06
C ILE A 298 5.96 -12.89 6.64
N SER A 299 4.91 -13.29 5.94
CA SER A 299 4.05 -14.42 6.34
C SER A 299 4.06 -15.49 5.26
N GLY A 300 4.49 -16.69 5.61
CA GLY A 300 4.67 -17.76 4.62
C GLY A 300 4.89 -19.13 5.23
N PHE A 301 5.15 -20.08 4.35
CA PHE A 301 5.58 -21.42 4.69
C PHE A 301 7.09 -21.49 4.50
N TYR A 302 7.82 -21.67 5.58
CA TYR A 302 9.27 -21.70 5.57
C TYR A 302 9.78 -22.87 6.41
N GLN A 303 10.28 -23.92 5.76
CA GLN A 303 10.76 -25.14 6.42
C GLN A 303 9.71 -25.86 7.30
N SER A 304 8.45 -25.44 7.23
CA SER A 304 7.32 -25.90 8.04
C SER A 304 6.06 -26.00 7.17
N PRO A 305 5.17 -27.00 7.40
CA PRO A 305 3.89 -27.09 6.69
C PRO A 305 2.83 -26.14 7.24
N ASN A 306 3.07 -25.51 8.39
CA ASN A 306 2.15 -24.54 8.99
C ASN A 306 2.52 -23.12 8.53
N PRO A 307 1.55 -22.20 8.45
CA PRO A 307 1.83 -20.81 8.13
C PRO A 307 2.53 -20.11 9.31
N GLU A 308 3.65 -19.45 9.03
CA GLU A 308 4.53 -18.82 10.00
C GLU A 308 4.69 -17.32 9.73
N ILE A 309 4.89 -16.59 10.83
CA ILE A 309 5.37 -15.21 10.82
C ILE A 309 6.89 -15.24 10.94
N LEU A 310 7.57 -14.68 9.95
CA LEU A 310 9.02 -14.73 9.81
C LEU A 310 9.59 -13.31 9.94
N ILE A 311 10.66 -13.17 10.71
CA ILE A 311 11.48 -11.96 10.72
C ILE A 311 12.71 -12.21 9.84
N VAL A 312 12.92 -11.30 8.87
CA VAL A 312 14.02 -11.34 7.91
C VAL A 312 14.92 -10.13 8.15
N SER A 313 16.20 -10.35 8.42
CA SER A 313 17.16 -9.26 8.57
C SER A 313 17.61 -8.72 7.21
N THR A 314 17.93 -7.44 7.16
CA THR A 314 18.61 -6.80 6.01
C THR A 314 20.07 -7.20 5.89
N GLU A 315 20.67 -7.71 6.97
CA GLU A 315 22.05 -8.19 6.95
C GLU A 315 22.15 -9.44 6.05
N SER A 316 22.88 -9.29 4.93
CA SER A 316 23.20 -10.39 4.03
C SER A 316 23.85 -11.52 4.83
N ASN A 317 23.28 -12.73 4.77
CA ASN A 317 23.69 -14.01 5.42
C ASN A 317 22.90 -14.44 6.66
N LEU A 318 21.94 -13.66 7.15
CA LEU A 318 21.02 -14.16 8.18
C LEU A 318 19.83 -14.85 7.54
N GLN A 319 19.53 -16.06 8.02
CA GLN A 319 18.35 -16.81 7.59
C GLN A 319 17.09 -16.22 8.24
N PRO A 320 15.93 -16.26 7.54
CA PRO A 320 14.64 -15.94 8.14
C PRO A 320 14.40 -16.72 9.44
N ARG A 321 13.86 -16.02 10.45
CA ARG A 321 13.54 -16.60 11.76
C ARG A 321 12.03 -16.61 12.00
N ALA A 322 11.45 -17.79 12.15
CA ALA A 322 10.06 -17.94 12.59
C ALA A 322 9.90 -17.47 14.04
N ILE A 323 8.90 -16.62 14.30
CA ILE A 323 8.61 -16.10 15.65
C ILE A 323 7.27 -16.59 16.21
N SER A 324 6.34 -17.00 15.35
CA SER A 324 5.04 -17.56 15.72
C SER A 324 4.40 -18.23 14.50
N ASN A 325 3.44 -19.12 14.73
CA ASN A 325 2.46 -19.47 13.71
C ASN A 325 1.54 -18.27 13.47
N GLY A 326 1.13 -18.02 12.23
CA GLY A 326 0.23 -16.92 11.90
C GLY A 326 0.06 -16.72 10.39
N LEU A 327 -0.98 -15.98 10.02
CA LEU A 327 -1.33 -15.72 8.62
C LEU A 327 -0.80 -14.40 8.09
N MET A 328 -0.65 -13.41 8.97
CA MET A 328 -0.30 -12.04 8.64
C MET A 328 0.26 -11.34 9.88
N ALA A 329 1.26 -10.46 9.68
CA ALA A 329 1.78 -9.58 10.72
C ALA A 329 2.39 -8.33 10.08
N TYR A 330 2.39 -7.25 10.85
CA TYR A 330 2.96 -5.96 10.50
C TYR A 330 3.71 -5.40 11.71
N TRP A 331 4.70 -4.55 11.47
CA TRP A 331 5.33 -3.76 12.51
C TRP A 331 4.44 -2.60 12.92
N SER A 332 4.60 -2.08 14.13
CA SER A 332 4.18 -0.71 14.39
C SER A 332 5.05 0.23 13.55
N TRP A 333 4.48 1.36 13.17
CA TRP A 333 5.16 2.47 12.51
C TRP A 333 6.15 3.23 13.44
N GLN A 334 6.14 2.95 14.75
CA GLN A 334 7.06 3.46 15.78
C GLN A 334 7.87 2.34 16.43
#